data_AF-A0A7X6S1Y8-F1
#
_entry.id   AF-A0A7X6S1Y8-F1
#
_cell.length_a   1.000
_cell.length_b   1.000
_cell.length_c   1.000
_cell.angle_alpha   90.00
_cell.angle_beta   90.00
_cell.angle_gamma   90.00
#
_symmetry.space_group_name_H-M   'P 1'
#
loop_
_entity.id
_entity.type
_entity.pdbx_description
1 polymer ?
#
loop_
_entity_poly.entity_id
_entity_poly.type
_entity_poly.pdbx_seq_one_letter_code
_entity_poly.pdbx_strand_id
1 'polypeptide(L)'
;MTREEIKELSEFDFIKGMSIEDIASKYGLTKTTVSSWRTRGKWVDKRDKSQSLDETTRDNETTRQDIETRHRQKKTNHQMTITD
;
A
#
# COMPACT_ATOMS: atom_id res chain seq x y z
N MET A 1 -8.38 -12.96 -0.45
CA MET A 1 -6.94 -12.67 -0.50
C MET A 1 -6.57 -11.85 0.71
N THR A 2 -5.53 -12.27 1.43
CA THR A 2 -4.97 -11.54 2.55
C THR A 2 -4.10 -10.38 2.04
N ARG A 3 -3.79 -9.43 2.92
CA ARG A 3 -2.92 -8.29 2.57
C ARG A 3 -1.50 -8.73 2.19
N GLU A 4 -1.03 -9.81 2.78
CA GLU A 4 0.30 -10.38 2.51
C GLU A 4 0.34 -11.00 1.10
N GLU A 5 -0.68 -11.78 0.74
CA GLU A 5 -0.83 -12.33 -0.61
C GLU A 5 -0.90 -11.22 -1.67
N ILE A 6 -1.63 -10.13 -1.42
CA ILE A 6 -1.72 -8.99 -2.35
C ILE A 6 -0.35 -8.34 -2.55
N LYS A 7 0.46 -8.23 -1.48
CA LYS A 7 1.81 -7.66 -1.55
C LYS A 7 2.73 -8.54 -2.41
N GLU A 8 2.72 -9.85 -2.21
CA GLU A 8 3.52 -10.80 -2.99
C GLU A 8 3.12 -10.82 -4.47
N LEU A 9 1.81 -10.79 -4.76
CA LEU A 9 1.32 -10.72 -6.13
C LEU A 9 1.67 -9.40 -6.80
N SER A 10 1.61 -8.28 -6.06
CA SER A 10 2.01 -6.97 -6.55
C SER A 10 3.51 -6.93 -6.90
N GLU A 11 4.36 -7.58 -6.11
CA GLU A 11 5.79 -7.72 -6.41
C GLU A 11 6.01 -8.50 -7.70
N PHE A 12 5.31 -9.62 -7.86
CA PHE A 12 5.40 -10.45 -9.05
C PHE A 12 4.94 -9.73 -10.31
N ASP A 13 3.81 -9.01 -10.25
CA ASP A 13 3.31 -8.20 -11.36
C ASP A 13 4.30 -7.07 -11.72
N PHE A 14 4.90 -6.42 -10.72
CA PHE A 14 5.92 -5.39 -10.94
C PHE A 14 7.16 -5.96 -11.64
N ILE A 15 7.65 -7.12 -11.19
CA ILE A 15 8.79 -7.82 -11.79
C ILE A 15 8.49 -8.27 -13.24
N LYS A 16 7.23 -8.57 -13.56
CA LYS A 16 6.76 -8.84 -14.93
C LYS A 16 6.70 -7.60 -15.81
N GLY A 17 6.94 -6.42 -15.26
CA GLY A 17 6.95 -5.16 -15.98
C GLY A 17 5.61 -4.42 -15.97
N MET A 18 4.68 -4.79 -15.08
CA MET A 18 3.45 -4.01 -14.88
C MET A 18 3.76 -2.70 -14.16
N SER A 19 3.07 -1.61 -14.53
CA SER A 19 3.26 -0.33 -13.86
C SER A 19 2.68 -0.33 -12.44
N ILE A 20 3.23 0.50 -11.55
CA ILE A 20 2.72 0.66 -10.17
C ILE A 20 1.24 1.14 -10.19
N GLU A 21 0.85 1.93 -11.19
CA GLU A 21 -0.51 2.45 -11.35
C GLU A 21 -1.51 1.35 -11.74
N ASP A 22 -1.10 0.44 -12.61
CA ASP A 22 -1.94 -0.70 -13.02
C ASP A 22 -2.09 -1.71 -11.88
N ILE A 23 -1.01 -1.99 -11.14
CA ILE A 23 -1.05 -2.85 -9.96
C ILE A 23 -1.97 -2.26 -8.89
N ALA A 24 -1.88 -0.96 -8.66
CA ALA A 24 -2.76 -0.25 -7.73
C ALA A 24 -4.24 -0.39 -8.15
N SER A 25 -4.54 -0.14 -9.42
CA SER A 25 -5.89 -0.29 -9.97
C SER A 25 -6.42 -1.72 -9.87
N LYS A 26 -5.58 -2.72 -10.15
CA LYS A 26 -5.92 -4.15 -10.12
C LYS A 26 -6.33 -4.64 -8.73
N TYR A 27 -5.65 -4.19 -7.69
CA TYR A 27 -5.90 -4.59 -6.30
C TYR A 27 -6.73 -3.58 -5.49
N GLY A 28 -7.21 -2.50 -6.13
CA GLY A 28 -7.95 -1.43 -5.46
C GLY A 28 -7.11 -0.66 -4.42
N LEU A 29 -5.81 -0.57 -4.64
CA LEU A 29 -4.85 0.11 -3.78
C LEU A 29 -4.50 1.49 -4.31
N THR A 30 -3.82 2.29 -3.50
CA THR A 30 -3.23 3.55 -3.95
C THR A 30 -1.82 3.33 -4.48
N LYS A 31 -1.41 4.15 -5.46
CA LYS A 31 -0.02 4.18 -5.99
C LYS A 31 1.01 4.33 -4.85
N THR A 32 0.70 5.12 -3.83
CA THR A 32 1.55 5.34 -2.65
C THR A 32 1.76 4.09 -1.81
N THR A 33 0.73 3.22 -1.70
CA THR A 33 0.82 1.94 -0.98
C THR A 33 1.78 1.00 -1.70
N VAL A 34 1.58 0.82 -3.00
CA VAL A 34 2.42 -0.07 -3.83
C VAL A 34 3.86 0.48 -3.93
N SER A 35 4.03 1.80 -4.03
CA SER A 35 5.35 2.45 -3.99
C SER A 35 6.06 2.19 -2.66
N SER A 36 5.36 2.30 -1.53
CA SER A 36 5.94 2.00 -0.21
C SER A 36 6.36 0.54 -0.09
N TRP A 37 5.59 -0.40 -0.64
CA TRP A 37 5.97 -1.81 -0.68
C TRP A 37 7.17 -2.06 -1.56
N ARG A 38 7.25 -1.42 -2.74
CA ARG A 38 8.42 -1.47 -3.61
C ARG A 38 9.68 -0.99 -2.89
N THR A 39 9.62 0.19 -2.25
CA THR A 39 10.78 0.76 -1.54
C THR A 39 11.21 -0.14 -0.38
N ARG A 40 10.26 -0.62 0.44
CA ARG A 40 10.57 -1.48 1.60
C ARG A 40 11.02 -2.88 1.21
N GLY A 41 10.42 -3.45 0.17
CA GLY A 41 10.71 -4.77 -0.38
C GLY A 41 11.91 -4.79 -1.33
N LYS A 42 12.52 -3.62 -1.60
CA LYS A 42 13.61 -3.46 -2.56
C LYS A 42 13.29 -4.09 -3.92
N TRP A 43 12.06 -3.91 -4.41
CA TRP A 43 11.65 -4.53 -5.68
C TRP A 43 12.50 -3.99 -6.82
N VAL A 44 13.13 -4.90 -7.56
CA VAL A 44 14.00 -4.57 -8.69
C VAL A 44 13.19 -4.63 -9.98
N ASP A 45 13.20 -3.54 -10.72
CA ASP A 45 12.61 -3.52 -12.06
C ASP A 45 13.55 -4.24 -13.04
N LYS A 46 13.13 -5.39 -13.56
CA LYS A 46 13.94 -6.17 -14.51
C LYS A 46 13.96 -5.57 -15.92
N ARG A 47 13.12 -4.56 -16.19
CA ARG A 47 13.08 -3.86 -17.49
C ARG A 47 14.27 -2.95 -17.67
N ASP A 48 14.81 -2.42 -16.57
CA ASP A 48 15.90 -1.46 -16.59
C ASP A 48 17.18 -2.12 -16.07
N LYS A 49 18.00 -2.66 -16.98
CA LYS A 49 19.30 -3.25 -16.64
C LYS A 49 20.31 -2.23 -16.10
N SER A 50 19.92 -0.95 -15.96
CA SER A 50 20.79 0.17 -15.60
C SER A 50 20.48 0.86 -14.27
N GLN A 51 19.33 0.60 -13.63
CA GLN A 51 18.94 1.37 -12.44
C GLN A 51 19.63 0.87 -11.16
N SER A 52 20.81 1.44 -10.92
CA SER A 52 21.40 1.59 -9.59
C SER A 52 20.40 2.27 -8.65
N LEU A 53 20.08 1.60 -7.54
CA LEU A 53 19.66 2.15 -6.24
C LEU A 53 19.16 3.60 -6.31
N ASP A 54 17.86 3.80 -6.57
CA ASP A 54 17.23 5.10 -6.32
C ASP A 54 17.21 5.33 -4.80
N GLU A 55 18.27 5.95 -4.32
CA GLU A 55 18.45 6.41 -2.96
C GLU A 55 17.66 7.70 -2.79
N THR A 56 16.34 7.59 -2.72
CA THR A 56 15.48 8.70 -2.29
C THR A 56 15.65 8.89 -0.79
N THR A 57 16.71 9.60 -0.41
CA THR A 57 16.92 10.12 0.93
C THR A 57 15.96 11.28 1.21
N ARG A 58 15.34 11.20 2.39
CA ARG A 58 14.75 12.25 3.23
C ARG A 58 13.27 12.66 3.07
N ASP A 59 12.58 12.34 4.16
CA ASP A 59 11.75 13.22 5.02
C ASP A 59 10.31 13.53 4.60
N ASN A 60 9.38 12.70 5.11
CA ASN A 60 8.13 13.20 5.67
C ASN A 60 7.60 12.30 6.80
N GLU A 61 7.99 12.63 8.02
CA GLU A 61 7.16 12.37 9.20
C GLU A 61 5.86 13.19 9.05
N THR A 62 4.84 12.61 8.41
CA THR A 62 3.41 12.97 8.38
C THR A 62 2.87 12.24 7.13
N THR A 63 2.33 11.02 7.21
CA THR A 63 0.98 10.75 7.70
C THR A 63 0.90 9.25 8.01
N ARG A 64 1.27 8.87 9.24
CA ARG A 64 1.03 7.50 9.74
C ARG A 64 -0.43 7.29 10.21
N GLN A 65 -1.33 8.24 9.98
CA GLN A 65 -2.69 8.21 10.55
C GLN A 65 -3.86 8.02 9.56
N ASP A 66 -3.67 8.02 8.23
CA ASP A 66 -4.82 8.08 7.29
C ASP A 66 -5.25 6.77 6.61
N ILE A 67 -4.75 5.59 7.03
CA ILE A 67 -5.25 4.30 6.51
C ILE A 67 -5.67 3.32 7.63
N GLU A 68 -5.90 3.79 8.86
CA GLU A 68 -6.72 3.05 9.83
C GLU A 68 -8.19 3.51 9.83
N THR A 69 -8.51 4.63 9.18
CA THR A 69 -9.78 5.36 9.35
C THR A 69 -10.82 5.13 8.26
N ARG A 70 -10.78 4.01 7.53
CA ARG A 70 -11.89 3.63 6.63
C ARG A 70 -12.44 2.21 6.79
N HIS A 71 -11.87 1.38 7.65
CA HIS A 71 -12.33 0.00 7.82
C HIS A 71 -13.02 -0.32 9.15
N ARG A 72 -13.51 0.69 9.91
CA ARG A 72 -14.22 0.44 11.20
C ARG A 72 -15.46 1.30 11.56
N GLN A 73 -15.92 2.30 10.82
CA GLN A 73 -17.16 3.04 11.19
C GLN A 73 -18.47 2.37 10.70
N LYS A 74 -18.64 1.05 10.87
CA LYS A 74 -19.96 0.38 10.70
C LYS A 74 -20.41 -0.47 11.89
N LYS A 75 -19.88 -0.21 13.09
CA LYS A 75 -20.38 -0.72 14.38
C LYS A 75 -20.05 0.40 15.38
N THR A 76 -20.97 1.14 15.98
CA THR A 76 -22.07 0.71 16.85
C THR A 76 -23.03 1.90 17.08
N ASN A 77 -24.17 1.93 16.41
CA ASN A 77 -25.34 2.72 16.86
C ASN A 77 -26.28 1.77 17.62
N HIS A 78 -25.90 1.33 18.84
CA HIS A 78 -26.85 0.75 19.80
C HIS A 78 -26.21 0.59 21.20
N GLN A 79 -26.98 0.95 22.24
CA GLN A 79 -26.66 0.97 23.69
C GLN A 79 -25.60 2.02 24.10
N MET A 80 -25.93 3.06 24.86
CA MET A 80 -26.52 2.97 26.20
C MET A 80 -27.66 3.99 26.40
N THR A 81 -28.78 3.45 26.86
CA THR A 81 -29.94 4.13 27.43
C THR A 81 -29.61 4.72 28.80
N ILE A 82 -30.19 5.90 29.09
CA ILE A 82 -30.98 6.28 30.30
C ILE A 82 -30.31 5.94 31.65
N THR A 83 -30.15 6.88 32.59
CA THR A 83 -31.14 7.12 33.67
C THR A 83 -30.75 8.39 34.46
N ASP A 84 -31.79 9.11 34.90
CA ASP A 84 -31.90 10.26 35.82
C ASP A 84 -30.82 10.39 36.91
#